data_AF-S0FUE7-F1
#
_entry.id   AF-S0FUE7-F1
#
_cell.length_a   1.000
_cell.length_b   1.000
_cell.length_c   1.000
_cell.angle_alpha   90.00
_cell.angle_beta   90.00
_cell.angle_gamma   90.00
#
_symmetry.space_group_name_H-M   'P 1'
#
loop_
_entity.id
_entity.type
_entity.pdbx_description
1 polymer ?
#
loop_
_entity_poly.entity_id
_entity_poly.type
_entity_poly.pdbx_seq_one_letter_code
_entity_poly.pdbx_strand_id
1 'polypeptide(L)'
;SQVREWKKKNNVVGIFVDEDTKRFYPNSNLAAHVIGFTNVDNDGIDGVEKMMEQYLKGVPGKILSEVDASGMELTMGEEKYIQPQDGNDVILTIDETIQYFAEKALEKAISDNNVINGGTAIVMDPRNGELLALTSKPDFDLNSPRAAPKGKDKAAWTGTSTEDVQYLQKTVWRNKAVVDTYEPGSTFKPVTAAAGLEEGAITPETQVTDATVKIAGHSINCWKPNAHLHETFREGVYNSCNPVFVRLAQQLGIDKFYSYVKAFGFYQKTGIDLPGEAGSIIHTKPTEIDMATASFGQRFQITPIQLIQAYGAIANGGDLITPHVVKEVVDESGNVIKKVEPKVVRSVISRQTSDTLKDILKGVVDVGTGKNARVPGYKIGGKTGTSETREGEQLMVQGKNKRYIVSFSAIAPTDNPVICVLVVLDYPDIYNPGGGVLVAPVVGKLVDEILTYKGIEKEYTDDDKKLLKQEVQVPDVKGKTVKEAINLLKQNKLEYKIEGSNRDLSAIVQEQTPKSTALLHENSIVILYTYKPTNEAEAMVPDVKNKTINEATQAFKKAGINIVINGTGTAVSQQVEAGKTVKKGAVVEVTFRNIFED
;
A
#
# COMPACT_ATOMS: atom_id res chain seq x y z
N SER A 1 -43.68 -16.15 2.96
CA SER A 1 -42.80 -16.59 4.07
C SER A 1 -43.47 -17.72 4.85
N GLN A 2 -42.69 -18.62 5.47
CA GLN A 2 -43.21 -19.74 6.27
C GLN A 2 -44.12 -19.26 7.43
N VAL A 3 -43.90 -18.06 7.97
CA VAL A 3 -44.73 -17.45 9.02
C VAL A 3 -46.11 -17.06 8.50
N ARG A 4 -46.22 -16.47 7.29
CA ARG A 4 -47.52 -16.15 6.67
C ARG A 4 -48.33 -17.42 6.38
N GLU A 5 -47.68 -18.48 5.90
CA GLU A 5 -48.31 -19.80 5.67
C GLU A 5 -48.75 -20.47 6.99
N TRP A 6 -47.89 -20.44 8.02
CA TRP A 6 -48.22 -20.96 9.34
C TRP A 6 -49.42 -20.23 9.97
N LYS A 7 -49.46 -18.89 9.87
CA LYS A 7 -50.61 -18.09 10.34
C LYS A 7 -51.90 -18.50 9.64
N LYS A 8 -51.87 -18.63 8.30
CA LYS A 8 -53.03 -19.03 7.50
C LYS A 8 -53.51 -20.44 7.86
N LYS A 9 -52.59 -21.37 8.13
CA LYS A 9 -52.91 -22.74 8.53
C LYS A 9 -53.52 -22.84 9.93
N ASN A 10 -53.10 -21.98 10.87
CA ASN A 10 -53.51 -22.04 12.28
C ASN A 10 -54.59 -20.99 12.67
N ASN A 11 -55.09 -20.22 11.70
CA ASN A 11 -56.13 -19.21 11.89
C ASN A 11 -55.82 -18.19 13.00
N VAL A 12 -54.55 -17.80 13.12
CA VAL A 12 -54.05 -16.88 14.16
C VAL A 12 -54.29 -15.42 13.73
N VAL A 13 -55.09 -14.72 14.52
CA VAL A 13 -55.36 -13.27 14.42
C VAL A 13 -54.51 -12.48 15.44
N GLY A 14 -54.14 -11.24 15.12
CA GLY A 14 -53.39 -10.35 16.02
C GLY A 14 -51.86 -10.34 15.88
N ILE A 15 -51.28 -11.14 14.97
CA ILE A 15 -49.86 -11.06 14.59
C ILE A 15 -49.75 -10.32 13.26
N PHE A 16 -48.90 -9.32 13.13
CA PHE A 16 -48.64 -8.62 11.87
C PHE A 16 -47.27 -9.03 11.31
N VAL A 17 -47.13 -9.09 9.99
CA VAL A 17 -45.88 -9.51 9.32
C VAL A 17 -45.56 -8.48 8.27
N ASP A 18 -44.74 -7.52 8.67
CA ASP A 18 -44.28 -6.45 7.80
C ASP A 18 -43.02 -6.87 7.05
N GLU A 19 -42.87 -6.30 5.86
CA GLU A 19 -41.68 -6.48 5.04
C GLU A 19 -40.64 -5.45 5.50
N ASP A 20 -39.42 -5.92 5.74
CA ASP A 20 -38.30 -5.10 6.17
C ASP A 20 -37.14 -5.26 5.19
N THR A 21 -36.30 -4.25 5.08
CA THR A 21 -35.19 -4.19 4.14
C THR A 21 -33.87 -4.18 4.88
N LYS A 22 -32.93 -5.01 4.41
CA LYS A 22 -31.59 -5.09 4.99
C LYS A 22 -30.56 -4.65 3.97
N ARG A 23 -29.75 -3.65 4.30
CA ARG A 23 -28.57 -3.29 3.52
C ARG A 23 -27.58 -4.47 3.47
N PHE A 24 -27.17 -4.85 2.26
CA PHE A 24 -26.32 -6.01 2.02
C PHE A 24 -25.11 -5.63 1.17
N TYR A 25 -23.94 -6.14 1.53
CA TYR A 25 -22.66 -5.81 0.89
C TYR A 25 -22.05 -7.08 0.27
N PRO A 26 -22.16 -7.28 -1.06
CA PRO A 26 -21.73 -8.52 -1.72
C PRO A 26 -20.24 -8.85 -1.53
N ASN A 27 -19.40 -7.83 -1.40
CA ASN A 27 -17.94 -7.97 -1.30
C ASN A 27 -17.43 -7.92 0.16
N SER A 28 -18.31 -8.13 1.15
CA SER A 28 -18.00 -8.18 2.58
C SER A 28 -17.16 -7.00 3.10
N ASN A 29 -15.84 -7.15 3.17
CA ASN A 29 -14.92 -6.17 3.76
C ASN A 29 -14.18 -5.30 2.74
N LEU A 30 -14.35 -5.56 1.43
CA LEU A 30 -13.69 -4.76 0.39
C LEU A 30 -14.14 -3.29 0.47
N ALA A 31 -13.17 -2.37 0.57
CA ALA A 31 -13.39 -0.93 0.71
C ALA A 31 -14.28 -0.55 1.92
N ALA A 32 -14.26 -1.33 3.00
CA ALA A 32 -15.15 -1.15 4.16
C ALA A 32 -15.15 0.28 4.73
N HIS A 33 -13.98 0.92 4.85
CA HIS A 33 -13.87 2.29 5.37
C HIS A 33 -14.28 3.39 4.39
N VAL A 34 -14.38 3.06 3.09
CA VAL A 34 -14.89 3.98 2.06
C VAL A 34 -16.41 3.88 2.04
N ILE A 35 -16.94 2.66 1.87
CA ILE A 35 -18.38 2.41 1.77
C ILE A 35 -19.06 2.81 3.07
N GLY A 36 -18.51 2.37 4.20
CA GLY A 36 -19.17 2.51 5.50
C GLY A 36 -20.35 1.55 5.63
N PHE A 37 -21.15 1.73 6.68
CA PHE A 37 -22.25 0.83 6.98
C PHE A 37 -23.46 1.59 7.53
N THR A 38 -24.61 0.92 7.53
CA THR A 38 -25.87 1.43 8.06
C THR A 38 -26.22 0.80 9.41
N ASN A 39 -27.15 1.42 10.16
CA ASN A 39 -27.78 0.77 11.31
C ASN A 39 -28.94 -0.15 10.88
N VAL A 40 -29.68 -0.68 11.85
CA VAL A 40 -30.86 -1.54 11.60
C VAL A 40 -32.01 -0.79 10.94
N ASP A 41 -32.04 0.54 11.06
CA ASP A 41 -33.03 1.44 10.45
C ASP A 41 -32.58 1.94 9.06
N ASN A 42 -31.48 1.38 8.52
CA ASN A 42 -30.82 1.78 7.27
C ASN A 42 -30.31 3.24 7.24
N ASP A 43 -30.10 3.88 8.40
CA ASP A 43 -29.40 5.16 8.49
C ASP A 43 -27.89 4.96 8.29
N GLY A 44 -27.27 5.82 7.48
CA GLY A 44 -25.83 5.81 7.24
C GLY A 44 -25.02 6.20 8.49
N ILE A 45 -24.18 5.30 8.98
CA ILE A 45 -23.38 5.51 10.21
C ILE A 45 -21.98 6.04 9.91
N ASP A 46 -21.38 5.58 8.81
CA ASP A 46 -20.01 5.94 8.43
C ASP A 46 -19.83 5.92 6.90
N GLY A 47 -18.67 6.36 6.42
CA GLY A 47 -18.28 6.30 5.01
C GLY A 47 -19.23 7.04 4.06
N VAL A 48 -19.34 6.52 2.84
CA VAL A 48 -20.26 6.99 1.80
C VAL A 48 -21.71 6.80 2.20
N GLU A 49 -22.07 5.71 2.90
CA GLU A 49 -23.42 5.49 3.42
C GLU A 49 -23.92 6.71 4.21
N LYS A 50 -23.06 7.30 5.04
CA LYS A 50 -23.36 8.52 5.77
C LYS A 50 -23.27 9.79 4.93
N MET A 51 -22.20 9.95 4.14
CA MET A 51 -21.94 11.19 3.40
C MET A 51 -22.95 11.42 2.27
N MET A 52 -23.50 10.35 1.71
CA MET A 52 -24.45 10.38 0.59
C MET A 52 -25.85 9.92 1.00
N GLU A 53 -26.17 9.87 2.29
CA GLU A 53 -27.48 9.42 2.81
C GLU A 53 -28.65 10.16 2.16
N GLN A 54 -28.50 11.48 1.93
CA GLN A 54 -29.54 12.30 1.27
C GLN A 54 -29.90 11.83 -0.15
N TYR A 55 -28.97 11.15 -0.82
CA TYR A 55 -29.19 10.57 -2.14
C TYR A 55 -29.66 9.12 -2.04
N LEU A 56 -29.11 8.35 -1.09
CA LEU A 56 -29.35 6.91 -0.92
C LEU A 56 -30.70 6.54 -0.28
N LYS A 57 -31.22 7.37 0.65
CA LYS A 57 -32.34 6.98 1.53
C LYS A 57 -33.72 6.95 0.86
N GLY A 58 -33.87 7.56 -0.32
CA GLY A 58 -35.16 7.69 -1.01
C GLY A 58 -36.22 8.45 -0.18
N VAL A 59 -37.47 8.33 -0.59
CA VAL A 59 -38.63 8.89 0.15
C VAL A 59 -39.60 7.75 0.48
N PRO A 60 -39.84 7.46 1.78
CA PRO A 60 -40.80 6.43 2.16
C PRO A 60 -42.21 6.74 1.66
N GLY A 61 -42.89 5.69 1.20
CA GLY A 61 -44.32 5.74 0.88
C GLY A 61 -45.17 5.93 2.13
N LYS A 62 -46.46 6.23 1.96
CA LYS A 62 -47.41 6.39 3.07
C LYS A 62 -48.72 5.68 2.76
N ILE A 63 -49.26 4.99 3.75
CA ILE A 63 -50.64 4.51 3.73
C ILE A 63 -51.43 5.40 4.68
N LEU A 64 -52.44 6.08 4.16
CA LEU A 64 -53.38 6.85 4.96
C LEU A 64 -54.62 6.00 5.17
N SER A 65 -54.81 5.51 6.40
CA SER A 65 -55.97 4.74 6.84
C SER A 65 -56.90 5.63 7.68
N GLU A 66 -58.21 5.49 7.50
CA GLU A 66 -59.19 6.11 8.39
C GLU A 66 -59.34 5.27 9.68
N VAL A 67 -59.25 5.93 10.83
CA VAL A 67 -59.39 5.30 12.15
C VAL A 67 -60.63 5.85 12.87
N ASP A 68 -61.26 5.02 13.70
CA ASP A 68 -62.35 5.45 14.57
C ASP A 68 -61.84 6.28 15.79
N ALA A 69 -62.77 6.76 16.63
CA ALA A 69 -62.43 7.56 17.82
C ALA A 69 -61.61 6.81 18.88
N SER A 70 -61.46 5.49 18.75
CA SER A 70 -60.63 4.63 19.61
C SER A 70 -59.27 4.26 18.98
N GLY A 71 -59.02 4.68 17.74
CA GLY A 71 -57.78 4.42 17.00
C GLY A 71 -57.77 3.11 16.22
N MET A 72 -58.91 2.42 16.06
CA MET A 72 -58.99 1.20 15.24
C MET A 72 -59.26 1.54 13.77
N GLU A 73 -58.54 0.90 12.85
CA GLU A 73 -58.73 1.07 11.40
C GLU A 73 -60.14 0.64 10.96
N LEU A 74 -60.81 1.51 10.21
CA LEU A 74 -62.15 1.25 9.68
C LEU A 74 -62.06 0.27 8.51
N THR A 75 -62.79 -0.84 8.61
CA THR A 75 -62.79 -1.93 7.61
C THR A 75 -63.32 -1.52 6.23
N MET A 76 -63.87 -0.30 6.08
CA MET A 76 -64.39 0.28 4.85
C MET A 76 -63.86 1.70 4.56
N GLY A 77 -62.80 2.13 5.26
CA GLY A 77 -62.18 3.45 5.00
C GLY A 77 -61.45 3.47 3.66
N GLU A 78 -61.42 4.61 2.98
CA GLU A 78 -60.61 4.77 1.77
C GLU A 78 -59.13 4.83 2.14
N GLU A 79 -58.36 3.79 1.79
CA GLU A 79 -56.91 3.81 1.92
C GLU A 79 -56.29 4.65 0.80
N LYS A 80 -55.62 5.75 1.16
CA LYS A 80 -54.80 6.49 0.20
C LYS A 80 -53.35 6.02 0.28
N TYR A 81 -52.94 5.26 -0.73
CA TYR A 81 -51.57 4.78 -0.89
C TYR A 81 -50.72 5.81 -1.67
N ILE A 82 -49.66 6.30 -1.03
CA ILE A 82 -48.61 7.11 -1.65
C ILE A 82 -47.40 6.19 -1.87
N GLN A 83 -47.06 5.97 -3.13
CA GLN A 83 -45.91 5.13 -3.52
C GLN A 83 -44.60 5.68 -2.93
N PRO A 84 -43.69 4.81 -2.45
CA PRO A 84 -42.32 5.21 -2.14
C PRO A 84 -41.59 5.68 -3.41
N GLN A 85 -40.53 6.46 -3.22
CA GLN A 85 -39.57 6.80 -4.26
C GLN A 85 -38.22 6.22 -3.84
N ASP A 86 -37.57 5.49 -4.73
CA ASP A 86 -36.29 4.87 -4.36
C ASP A 86 -35.20 5.95 -4.23
N GLY A 87 -34.12 5.56 -3.56
CA GLY A 87 -32.90 6.36 -3.55
C GLY A 87 -32.23 6.40 -4.91
N ASN A 88 -31.24 7.29 -5.02
CA ASN A 88 -30.33 7.33 -6.16
C ASN A 88 -29.15 6.39 -5.92
N ASP A 89 -28.52 5.96 -7.00
CA ASP A 89 -27.29 5.20 -6.96
C ASP A 89 -26.09 6.13 -6.88
N VAL A 90 -25.11 5.76 -6.06
CA VAL A 90 -23.84 6.50 -5.90
C VAL A 90 -22.72 5.69 -6.54
N ILE A 91 -22.14 6.22 -7.61
CA ILE A 91 -21.02 5.62 -8.32
C ILE A 91 -19.72 6.16 -7.71
N LEU A 92 -18.85 5.24 -7.27
CA LEU A 92 -17.57 5.58 -6.68
C LEU A 92 -16.46 5.69 -7.73
N THR A 93 -15.38 6.37 -7.37
CA THR A 93 -14.12 6.39 -8.11
C THR A 93 -13.27 5.15 -7.84
N ILE A 94 -13.62 4.38 -6.80
CA ILE A 94 -12.94 3.15 -6.41
C ILE A 94 -13.04 2.13 -7.54
N ASP A 95 -11.89 1.70 -8.01
CA ASP A 95 -11.79 0.59 -8.95
C ASP A 95 -11.66 -0.70 -8.13
N GLU A 96 -12.63 -1.60 -8.27
CA GLU A 96 -12.71 -2.85 -7.50
C GLU A 96 -11.43 -3.70 -7.61
N THR A 97 -10.80 -3.73 -8.78
CA THR A 97 -9.60 -4.51 -9.03
C THR A 97 -8.38 -3.87 -8.37
N ILE A 98 -8.22 -2.55 -8.51
CA ILE A 98 -7.14 -1.79 -7.88
C ILE A 98 -7.29 -1.81 -6.35
N GLN A 99 -8.52 -1.70 -5.83
CA GLN A 99 -8.82 -1.81 -4.41
C GLN A 99 -8.40 -3.18 -3.87
N TYR A 100 -8.74 -4.26 -4.59
CA TYR A 100 -8.32 -5.61 -4.22
C TYR A 100 -6.79 -5.77 -4.20
N PHE A 101 -6.07 -5.23 -5.20
CA PHE A 101 -4.61 -5.24 -5.20
C PHE A 101 -4.03 -4.49 -3.98
N ALA A 102 -4.57 -3.31 -3.67
CA ALA A 102 -4.12 -2.51 -2.54
C ALA A 102 -4.36 -3.21 -1.19
N GLU A 103 -5.54 -3.79 -0.99
CA GLU A 103 -5.87 -4.53 0.23
C GLU A 103 -4.99 -5.77 0.42
N LYS A 104 -4.83 -6.57 -0.63
CA LYS A 104 -3.97 -7.76 -0.61
C LYS A 104 -2.52 -7.39 -0.34
N ALA A 105 -2.02 -6.34 -0.97
CA ALA A 105 -0.65 -5.86 -0.77
C ALA A 105 -0.44 -5.37 0.67
N LEU A 106 -1.38 -4.61 1.23
CA LEU A 106 -1.32 -4.10 2.59
C LEU A 106 -1.42 -5.21 3.63
N GLU A 107 -2.35 -6.15 3.47
CA GLU A 107 -2.50 -7.29 4.39
C GLU A 107 -1.23 -8.16 4.41
N LYS A 108 -0.68 -8.46 3.22
CA LYS A 108 0.57 -9.19 3.12
C LYS A 108 1.72 -8.43 3.80
N ALA A 109 1.82 -7.12 3.59
CA ALA A 109 2.84 -6.29 4.21
C ALA A 109 2.73 -6.28 5.75
N ILE A 110 1.51 -6.24 6.29
CA ILE A 110 1.27 -6.30 7.73
C ILE A 110 1.68 -7.65 8.31
N SER A 111 1.32 -8.74 7.63
CA SER A 111 1.65 -10.10 8.06
C SER A 111 3.15 -10.39 7.97
N ASP A 112 3.79 -10.09 6.84
CA ASP A 112 5.21 -10.36 6.61
C ASP A 112 6.10 -9.58 7.57
N ASN A 113 5.66 -8.39 8.00
CA ASN A 113 6.46 -7.46 8.78
C ASN A 113 6.03 -7.30 10.24
N ASN A 114 5.17 -8.20 10.76
CA ASN A 114 4.66 -8.17 12.14
C ASN A 114 4.18 -6.78 12.59
N VAL A 115 3.35 -6.14 11.77
CA VAL A 115 2.88 -4.77 12.03
C VAL A 115 1.80 -4.77 13.10
N ILE A 116 2.04 -4.07 14.21
CA ILE A 116 1.18 -4.10 15.40
C ILE A 116 -0.04 -3.20 15.24
N ASN A 117 0.11 -1.97 14.73
CA ASN A 117 -0.99 -0.99 14.66
C ASN A 117 -1.62 -0.88 13.27
N GLY A 118 -1.33 -1.84 12.40
CA GLY A 118 -1.83 -1.90 11.03
C GLY A 118 -1.26 -0.81 10.12
N GLY A 119 -2.05 -0.36 9.15
CA GLY A 119 -1.56 0.56 8.13
C GLY A 119 -2.63 1.01 7.16
N THR A 120 -2.20 1.76 6.15
CA THR A 120 -3.07 2.23 5.06
C THR A 120 -2.34 2.19 3.72
N ALA A 121 -3.09 1.99 2.65
CA ALA A 121 -2.63 2.18 1.28
C ALA A 121 -3.64 3.04 0.52
N ILE A 122 -3.11 3.98 -0.28
CA ILE A 122 -3.90 4.93 -1.08
C ILE A 122 -3.39 4.89 -2.50
N VAL A 123 -4.29 4.79 -3.47
CA VAL A 123 -4.01 4.97 -4.89
C VAL A 123 -4.88 6.11 -5.40
N MET A 124 -4.25 7.18 -5.88
CA MET A 124 -4.93 8.38 -6.36
C MET A 124 -4.53 8.64 -7.81
N ASP A 125 -5.48 8.99 -8.67
CA ASP A 125 -5.17 9.56 -9.98
C ASP A 125 -4.80 11.05 -9.81
N PRO A 126 -3.56 11.45 -10.07
CA PRO A 126 -3.11 12.82 -9.83
C PRO A 126 -3.74 13.85 -10.77
N ARG A 127 -4.36 13.41 -11.87
CA ARG A 127 -4.89 14.30 -12.92
C ARG A 127 -6.23 14.91 -12.53
N ASN A 128 -6.99 14.22 -11.67
CA ASN A 128 -8.33 14.59 -11.29
C ASN A 128 -8.62 14.46 -9.78
N GLY A 129 -7.74 13.83 -9.00
CA GLY A 129 -7.93 13.62 -7.56
C GLY A 129 -8.86 12.45 -7.25
N GLU A 130 -9.24 11.63 -8.23
CA GLU A 130 -10.03 10.42 -7.98
C GLU A 130 -9.19 9.43 -7.15
N LEU A 131 -9.78 8.92 -6.07
CA LEU A 131 -9.20 7.81 -5.31
C LEU A 131 -9.61 6.50 -5.96
N LEU A 132 -8.66 5.81 -6.57
CA LEU A 132 -8.88 4.51 -7.21
C LEU A 132 -8.88 3.38 -6.19
N ALA A 133 -8.14 3.56 -5.09
CA ALA A 133 -8.22 2.69 -3.92
C ALA A 133 -7.89 3.45 -2.64
N LEU A 134 -8.59 3.11 -1.56
CA LEU A 134 -8.36 3.62 -0.21
C LEU A 134 -8.59 2.48 0.77
N THR A 135 -7.52 1.99 1.39
CA THR A 135 -7.60 0.87 2.32
C THR A 135 -6.97 1.22 3.67
N SER A 136 -7.60 0.76 4.73
CA SER A 136 -7.07 0.79 6.09
C SER A 136 -7.15 -0.62 6.68
N LYS A 137 -6.12 -1.01 7.42
CA LYS A 137 -6.11 -2.25 8.19
C LYS A 137 -5.75 -1.95 9.65
N PRO A 138 -6.34 -2.66 10.63
CA PRO A 138 -7.37 -3.70 10.45
C PRO A 138 -8.70 -3.13 9.94
N ASP A 139 -9.44 -3.95 9.19
CA ASP A 139 -10.76 -3.66 8.63
C ASP A 139 -11.86 -4.53 9.27
N PHE A 140 -13.06 -4.49 8.70
CA PHE A 140 -14.25 -5.19 9.18
C PHE A 140 -15.17 -5.59 8.03
N ASP A 141 -16.00 -6.61 8.23
CA ASP A 141 -17.04 -7.01 7.28
C ASP A 141 -18.23 -6.03 7.38
N LEU A 142 -18.64 -5.43 6.26
CA LEU A 142 -19.75 -4.48 6.20
C LEU A 142 -21.11 -5.12 6.53
N ASN A 143 -21.27 -6.43 6.34
CA ASN A 143 -22.47 -7.17 6.75
C ASN A 143 -22.46 -7.50 8.25
N SER A 144 -21.35 -7.30 8.94
CA SER A 144 -21.19 -7.56 10.38
C SER A 144 -20.24 -6.54 11.04
N PRO A 145 -20.52 -5.23 10.94
CA PRO A 145 -19.58 -4.17 11.32
C PRO A 145 -19.31 -4.13 12.83
N ARG A 146 -20.23 -4.69 13.63
CA ARG A 146 -20.10 -4.81 15.10
C ARG A 146 -19.52 -6.14 15.57
N ALA A 147 -19.02 -6.99 14.66
CA ALA A 147 -18.42 -8.26 15.03
C ALA A 147 -17.18 -8.08 15.93
N ALA A 148 -16.91 -9.09 16.76
CA ALA A 148 -15.76 -9.09 17.67
C ALA A 148 -14.44 -8.95 16.88
N PRO A 149 -13.65 -7.88 17.10
CA PRO A 149 -12.35 -7.73 16.47
C PRO A 149 -11.37 -8.83 16.89
N LYS A 150 -10.32 -9.03 16.08
CA LYS A 150 -9.26 -9.99 16.38
C LYS A 150 -8.65 -9.69 17.75
N GLY A 151 -8.55 -10.71 18.61
CA GLY A 151 -8.02 -10.60 19.97
C GLY A 151 -9.07 -10.30 21.05
N LYS A 152 -10.35 -10.14 20.70
CA LYS A 152 -11.46 -10.08 21.66
C LYS A 152 -12.15 -11.43 21.81
N ASP A 153 -12.63 -11.71 23.02
CA ASP A 153 -13.41 -12.91 23.30
C ASP A 153 -14.80 -12.79 22.67
N LYS A 154 -15.08 -13.68 21.71
CA LYS A 154 -16.36 -13.73 21.00
C LYS A 154 -17.53 -14.05 21.94
N ALA A 155 -17.32 -14.78 23.03
CA ALA A 155 -18.38 -15.15 23.96
C ALA A 155 -18.85 -13.97 24.84
N ALA A 156 -17.94 -13.04 25.16
CA ALA A 156 -18.21 -11.86 25.97
C ALA A 156 -18.56 -10.61 25.13
N TRP A 157 -18.37 -10.66 23.81
CA TRP A 157 -18.55 -9.52 22.92
C TRP A 157 -20.00 -9.34 22.48
N THR A 158 -20.56 -8.16 22.76
CA THR A 158 -21.92 -7.82 22.32
C THR A 158 -21.93 -6.95 21.06
N GLY A 159 -20.88 -6.13 20.88
CA GLY A 159 -20.79 -5.16 19.80
C GLY A 159 -21.72 -3.95 19.97
N THR A 160 -22.51 -3.92 21.04
CA THR A 160 -23.56 -2.91 21.29
C THR A 160 -23.35 -2.10 22.56
N SER A 161 -22.50 -2.56 23.49
CA SER A 161 -22.14 -1.77 24.67
C SER A 161 -21.37 -0.51 24.27
N THR A 162 -21.44 0.53 25.12
CA THR A 162 -20.69 1.78 24.90
C THR A 162 -19.20 1.51 24.77
N GLU A 163 -18.67 0.61 25.59
CA GLU A 163 -17.26 0.20 25.59
C GLU A 163 -16.87 -0.53 24.30
N ASP A 164 -17.72 -1.46 23.83
CA ASP A 164 -17.49 -2.20 22.58
C ASP A 164 -17.48 -1.24 21.38
N VAL A 165 -18.46 -0.34 21.30
CA VAL A 165 -18.57 0.67 20.23
C VAL A 165 -17.36 1.62 20.25
N GLN A 166 -16.95 2.11 21.42
CA GLN A 166 -15.75 2.94 21.54
C GLN A 166 -14.48 2.17 21.13
N TYR A 167 -14.41 0.87 21.44
CA TYR A 167 -13.30 0.03 21.01
C TYR A 167 -13.27 -0.12 19.49
N LEU A 168 -14.41 -0.39 18.85
CA LEU A 168 -14.52 -0.46 17.38
C LEU A 168 -14.09 0.85 16.71
N GLN A 169 -14.59 2.00 17.22
CA GLN A 169 -14.23 3.34 16.74
C GLN A 169 -12.73 3.66 16.84
N LYS A 170 -12.06 3.13 17.87
CA LYS A 170 -10.62 3.33 18.09
C LYS A 170 -9.76 2.33 17.33
N THR A 171 -10.35 1.24 16.80
CA THR A 171 -9.62 0.14 16.17
C THR A 171 -10.05 -0.06 14.73
N VAL A 172 -11.05 -0.92 14.48
CA VAL A 172 -11.40 -1.41 13.14
C VAL A 172 -12.23 -0.44 12.31
N TRP A 173 -13.08 0.40 12.91
CA TRP A 173 -13.87 1.40 12.14
C TRP A 173 -13.06 2.61 11.71
N ARG A 174 -11.83 2.73 12.20
CA ARG A 174 -11.01 3.91 12.01
C ARG A 174 -10.38 3.92 10.62
N ASN A 175 -10.82 4.83 9.76
CA ASN A 175 -10.17 5.06 8.46
C ASN A 175 -8.81 5.76 8.68
N LYS A 176 -7.74 4.99 8.70
CA LYS A 176 -6.37 5.45 8.99
C LYS A 176 -5.86 6.44 7.93
N ALA A 177 -6.36 6.38 6.69
CA ALA A 177 -5.97 7.32 5.65
C ALA A 177 -6.46 8.75 5.90
N VAL A 178 -7.62 8.88 6.55
CA VAL A 178 -8.39 10.13 6.66
C VAL A 178 -8.39 10.69 8.08
N VAL A 179 -8.43 9.81 9.09
CA VAL A 179 -8.63 10.17 10.51
C VAL A 179 -7.34 10.15 11.31
N ASP A 180 -6.36 9.30 10.96
CA ASP A 180 -5.10 9.23 11.69
C ASP A 180 -4.11 10.27 11.19
N THR A 181 -3.45 10.93 12.15
CA THR A 181 -2.31 11.80 11.89
C THR A 181 -1.02 11.08 12.26
N TYR A 182 0.05 11.33 11.52
CA TYR A 182 1.36 10.78 11.79
C TYR A 182 2.47 11.76 11.39
N GLU A 183 3.67 11.55 11.92
CA GLU A 183 4.85 12.27 11.46
C GLU A 183 5.33 11.64 10.14
N PRO A 184 5.30 12.36 9.00
CA PRO A 184 5.52 11.77 7.68
C PRO A 184 6.96 11.29 7.45
N GLY A 185 7.91 11.84 8.19
CA GLY A 185 9.33 11.62 7.99
C GLY A 185 9.76 11.99 6.58
N SER A 186 10.74 11.25 6.05
CA SER A 186 11.38 11.59 4.78
C SER A 186 10.47 11.59 3.55
N THR A 187 9.24 11.07 3.62
CA THR A 187 8.25 11.25 2.53
C THR A 187 7.80 12.71 2.35
N PHE A 188 8.05 13.58 3.34
CA PHE A 188 7.77 15.01 3.25
C PHE A 188 8.85 15.82 2.51
N LYS A 189 10.09 15.30 2.43
CA LYS A 189 11.21 15.97 1.77
C LYS A 189 10.93 16.48 0.35
N PRO A 190 10.13 15.79 -0.49
CA PRO A 190 9.78 16.32 -1.80
C PRO A 190 9.01 17.64 -1.76
N VAL A 191 8.23 17.91 -0.70
CA VAL A 191 7.58 19.22 -0.47
C VAL A 191 8.64 20.30 -0.23
N THR A 192 9.62 20.02 0.63
CA THR A 192 10.75 20.92 0.89
C THR A 192 11.61 21.13 -0.36
N ALA A 193 11.87 20.07 -1.13
CA ALA A 193 12.61 20.16 -2.40
C ALA A 193 11.86 20.99 -3.43
N ALA A 194 10.54 20.81 -3.54
CA ALA A 194 9.69 21.59 -4.43
C ALA A 194 9.78 23.08 -4.12
N ALA A 195 9.67 23.47 -2.84
CA ALA A 195 9.82 24.86 -2.40
C ALA A 195 11.21 25.43 -2.76
N GLY A 196 12.27 24.66 -2.53
CA GLY A 196 13.63 25.06 -2.87
C GLY A 196 13.85 25.29 -4.36
N LEU A 197 13.37 24.37 -5.18
CA LEU A 197 13.49 24.43 -6.64
C LEU A 197 12.66 25.59 -7.22
N GLU A 198 11.43 25.77 -6.72
CA GLU A 198 10.51 26.82 -7.19
C GLU A 198 11.06 28.23 -6.89
N GLU A 199 11.67 28.42 -5.72
CA GLU A 199 12.29 29.70 -5.35
C GLU A 199 13.69 29.89 -5.95
N GLY A 200 14.19 28.93 -6.73
CA GLY A 200 15.55 28.96 -7.29
C GLY A 200 16.66 28.93 -6.23
N ALA A 201 16.34 28.53 -5.00
CA ALA A 201 17.31 28.40 -3.91
C ALA A 201 18.29 27.25 -4.15
N ILE A 202 17.85 26.24 -4.92
CA ILE A 202 18.63 25.05 -5.25
C ILE A 202 18.36 24.64 -6.70
N THR A 203 19.34 24.00 -7.32
CA THR A 203 19.21 23.29 -8.60
C THR A 203 19.59 21.82 -8.40
N PRO A 204 19.20 20.90 -9.29
CA PRO A 204 19.59 19.48 -9.17
C PRO A 204 21.10 19.25 -8.98
N GLU A 205 21.93 20.10 -9.61
CA GLU A 205 23.39 20.00 -9.61
C GLU A 205 24.07 20.84 -8.54
N THR A 206 23.30 21.57 -7.72
CA THR A 206 23.89 22.36 -6.63
C THR A 206 24.60 21.43 -5.66
N GLN A 207 25.85 21.76 -5.33
CA GLN A 207 26.67 20.99 -4.40
C GLN A 207 26.17 21.18 -2.97
N VAL A 208 25.95 20.07 -2.28
CA VAL A 208 25.44 20.01 -0.91
C VAL A 208 26.30 19.08 -0.08
N THR A 209 26.08 19.09 1.24
CA THR A 209 26.86 18.28 2.18
C THR A 209 25.98 17.65 3.26
N ASP A 210 26.37 16.45 3.67
CA ASP A 210 25.77 15.69 4.77
C ASP A 210 26.38 16.01 6.15
N ALA A 211 27.27 17.01 6.21
CA ALA A 211 27.86 17.47 7.47
C ALA A 211 26.77 17.81 8.50
N THR A 212 26.99 17.40 9.75
CA THR A 212 26.06 17.64 10.87
C THR A 212 25.66 19.11 10.96
N VAL A 213 24.36 19.36 11.14
CA VAL A 213 23.82 20.70 11.41
C VAL A 213 23.54 20.84 12.90
N LYS A 214 24.10 21.88 13.53
CA LYS A 214 23.87 22.19 14.95
C LYS A 214 22.91 23.36 15.08
N ILE A 215 21.74 23.15 15.68
CA ILE A 215 20.70 24.18 15.87
C ILE A 215 20.13 24.04 17.27
N ALA A 216 20.06 25.15 18.00
CA ALA A 216 19.46 25.21 19.35
C ALA A 216 19.97 24.13 20.33
N GLY A 217 21.26 23.76 20.25
CA GLY A 217 21.87 22.72 21.09
C GLY A 217 21.64 21.28 20.62
N HIS A 218 20.87 21.06 19.55
CA HIS A 218 20.66 19.75 18.93
C HIS A 218 21.59 19.54 17.74
N SER A 219 22.00 18.29 17.51
CA SER A 219 22.75 17.86 16.33
C SER A 219 21.85 17.06 15.41
N ILE A 220 21.66 17.53 14.18
CA ILE A 220 20.88 16.84 13.15
C ILE A 220 21.87 16.18 12.19
N ASN A 221 21.77 14.86 12.08
CA ASN A 221 22.61 14.02 11.24
C ASN A 221 21.82 13.39 10.09
N CYS A 222 22.54 12.95 9.07
CA CYS A 222 22.03 11.98 8.12
C CYS A 222 21.88 10.60 8.82
N TRP A 223 21.08 9.70 8.25
CA TRP A 223 20.98 8.32 8.72
C TRP A 223 22.34 7.60 8.66
N LYS A 224 23.20 7.99 7.71
CA LYS A 224 24.65 7.71 7.70
C LYS A 224 25.45 8.99 7.90
N PRO A 225 25.92 9.28 9.11
CA PRO A 225 26.63 10.53 9.38
C PRO A 225 27.96 10.62 8.59
N ASN A 226 28.12 11.68 7.79
CA ASN A 226 29.35 12.01 7.05
C ASN A 226 29.81 10.96 6.02
N ALA A 227 28.90 10.13 5.51
CA ALA A 227 29.21 9.09 4.52
C ALA A 227 29.17 9.61 3.08
N HIS A 228 28.42 10.68 2.81
CA HIS A 228 28.20 11.19 1.45
C HIS A 228 29.09 12.40 1.11
N LEU A 229 29.61 13.10 2.12
CA LEU A 229 30.54 14.24 2.00
C LEU A 229 30.02 15.40 1.14
N HIS A 230 30.40 15.43 -0.14
CA HIS A 230 29.95 16.40 -1.13
C HIS A 230 29.22 15.65 -2.24
N GLU A 231 27.94 15.96 -2.39
CA GLU A 231 27.06 15.36 -3.37
C GLU A 231 26.23 16.46 -4.04
N THR A 232 25.65 16.18 -5.19
CA THR A 232 24.66 17.06 -5.81
C THR A 232 23.35 17.01 -5.02
N PHE A 233 22.50 18.04 -5.15
CA PHE A 233 21.20 18.05 -4.48
C PHE A 233 20.34 16.84 -4.84
N ARG A 234 20.38 16.39 -6.11
CA ARG A 234 19.69 15.16 -6.52
C ARG A 234 20.16 13.94 -5.74
N GLU A 235 21.48 13.77 -5.57
CA GLU A 235 22.05 12.68 -4.77
C GLU A 235 21.67 12.79 -3.29
N GLY A 236 21.64 14.01 -2.74
CA GLY A 236 21.15 14.26 -1.39
C GLY A 236 19.68 13.85 -1.19
N VAL A 237 18.85 13.97 -2.22
CA VAL A 237 17.47 13.47 -2.22
C VAL A 237 17.45 11.93 -2.31
N TYR A 238 18.30 11.32 -3.16
CA TYR A 238 18.43 9.86 -3.32
C TYR A 238 18.81 9.18 -2.00
N ASN A 239 19.81 9.74 -1.34
CA ASN A 239 20.36 9.31 -0.07
C ASN A 239 19.50 9.76 1.11
N SER A 240 18.46 10.56 0.90
CA SER A 240 17.57 11.03 1.95
C SER A 240 18.33 11.77 3.07
N CYS A 241 19.26 12.65 2.72
CA CYS A 241 20.16 13.30 3.66
C CYS A 241 19.49 14.44 4.46
N ASN A 242 19.20 14.26 5.77
CA ASN A 242 18.50 15.29 6.57
C ASN A 242 19.22 16.66 6.58
N PRO A 243 20.55 16.74 6.79
CA PRO A 243 21.28 18.02 6.79
C PRO A 243 21.08 18.87 5.53
N VAL A 244 20.94 18.24 4.36
CA VAL A 244 20.67 18.94 3.08
C VAL A 244 19.34 19.68 3.14
N PHE A 245 18.29 19.03 3.64
CA PHE A 245 16.96 19.64 3.74
C PHE A 245 16.87 20.70 4.84
N VAL A 246 17.63 20.54 5.93
CA VAL A 246 17.73 21.59 6.95
C VAL A 246 18.36 22.84 6.37
N ARG A 247 19.49 22.72 5.68
CA ARG A 247 20.16 23.87 5.04
C ARG A 247 19.28 24.52 3.99
N LEU A 248 18.57 23.73 3.18
CA LEU A 248 17.62 24.25 2.22
C LEU A 248 16.50 25.06 2.90
N ALA A 249 15.92 24.53 3.98
CA ALA A 249 14.90 25.26 4.74
C ALA A 249 15.45 26.55 5.38
N GLN A 250 16.68 26.51 5.91
CA GLN A 250 17.36 27.71 6.42
C GLN A 250 17.60 28.77 5.34
N GLN A 251 17.95 28.34 4.11
CA GLN A 251 18.13 29.24 2.97
C GLN A 251 16.82 29.87 2.51
N LEU A 252 15.70 29.14 2.57
CA LEU A 252 14.36 29.69 2.33
C LEU A 252 13.91 30.65 3.43
N GLY A 253 14.25 30.33 4.68
CA GLY A 253 13.75 31.02 5.86
C GLY A 253 12.37 30.54 6.31
N ILE A 254 12.03 30.78 7.58
CA ILE A 254 10.83 30.25 8.25
C ILE A 254 9.55 30.63 7.51
N ASP A 255 9.35 31.91 7.21
CA ASP A 255 8.11 32.40 6.60
C ASP A 255 7.87 31.77 5.22
N LYS A 256 8.92 31.69 4.40
CA LYS A 256 8.83 31.12 3.06
C LYS A 256 8.59 29.62 3.12
N PHE A 257 9.34 28.89 3.95
CA PHE A 257 9.14 27.46 4.14
C PHE A 257 7.69 27.14 4.53
N TYR A 258 7.16 27.80 5.58
CA TYR A 258 5.79 27.55 6.02
C TYR A 258 4.73 28.08 5.05
N SER A 259 5.04 29.06 4.20
CA SER A 259 4.15 29.45 3.11
C SER A 259 3.93 28.31 2.11
N TYR A 260 4.97 27.52 1.79
CA TYR A 260 4.84 26.32 0.97
C TYR A 260 4.13 25.19 1.71
N VAL A 261 4.44 24.95 2.99
CA VAL A 261 3.69 23.98 3.81
C VAL A 261 2.19 24.29 3.77
N LYS A 262 1.81 25.56 3.86
CA LYS A 262 0.41 26.01 3.72
C LYS A 262 -0.10 25.88 2.28
N ALA A 263 0.71 26.19 1.27
CA ALA A 263 0.32 26.12 -0.13
C ALA A 263 0.01 24.67 -0.57
N PHE A 264 0.79 23.69 -0.10
CA PHE A 264 0.54 22.26 -0.29
C PHE A 264 -0.64 21.70 0.53
N GLY A 265 -1.35 22.54 1.29
CA GLY A 265 -2.60 22.17 1.95
C GLY A 265 -2.46 21.65 3.38
N PHE A 266 -1.26 21.55 3.96
CA PHE A 266 -1.06 20.95 5.29
C PHE A 266 -1.59 21.79 6.47
N TYR A 267 -2.15 22.98 6.24
CA TYR A 267 -2.85 23.74 7.29
C TYR A 267 -4.38 23.61 7.21
N GLN A 268 -4.87 22.85 6.23
CA GLN A 268 -6.29 22.74 5.90
C GLN A 268 -6.65 21.27 5.72
N LYS A 269 -7.91 20.95 5.98
CA LYS A 269 -8.48 19.68 5.54
C LYS A 269 -8.48 19.63 4.00
N THR A 270 -8.28 18.46 3.43
CA THR A 270 -8.28 18.23 1.97
C THR A 270 -9.66 18.47 1.36
N GLY A 271 -10.72 18.23 2.15
CA GLY A 271 -12.10 18.32 1.70
C GLY A 271 -12.60 17.05 1.02
N ILE A 272 -11.96 15.91 1.30
CA ILE A 272 -12.43 14.59 0.88
C ILE A 272 -13.89 14.38 1.31
N ASP A 273 -14.66 13.73 0.47
CA ASP A 273 -16.06 13.35 0.65
C ASP A 273 -16.25 12.12 1.56
N LEU A 274 -15.44 12.03 2.61
CA LEU A 274 -15.52 11.02 3.66
C LEU A 274 -15.58 11.67 5.05
N PRO A 275 -16.27 11.05 6.03
CA PRO A 275 -16.42 11.62 7.35
C PRO A 275 -15.13 11.51 8.17
N GLY A 276 -15.06 12.30 9.25
CA GLY A 276 -14.00 12.14 10.26
C GLY A 276 -12.62 12.69 9.89
N GLU A 277 -12.49 13.40 8.76
CA GLU A 277 -11.22 13.96 8.31
C GLU A 277 -10.52 14.78 9.41
N ALA A 278 -9.32 14.37 9.77
CA ALA A 278 -8.49 15.05 10.75
C ALA A 278 -7.72 16.22 10.13
N GLY A 279 -7.41 17.22 10.96
CA GLY A 279 -6.50 18.31 10.60
C GLY A 279 -5.08 18.00 11.04
N SER A 280 -4.10 18.68 10.45
CA SER A 280 -2.70 18.55 10.83
C SER A 280 -2.41 19.15 12.20
N ILE A 281 -1.39 18.62 12.87
CA ILE A 281 -0.84 19.14 14.12
C ILE A 281 0.49 19.81 13.79
N ILE A 282 0.46 21.13 13.62
CA ILE A 282 1.62 21.95 13.26
C ILE A 282 1.74 23.11 14.25
N HIS A 283 2.99 23.49 14.58
CA HIS A 283 3.26 24.63 15.45
C HIS A 283 2.66 25.93 14.87
N THR A 284 1.96 26.69 15.71
CA THR A 284 1.31 27.96 15.32
C THR A 284 2.30 29.11 15.15
N LYS A 285 3.42 29.08 15.87
CA LYS A 285 4.53 30.03 15.80
C LYS A 285 5.85 29.26 15.72
N PRO A 286 6.18 28.68 14.56
CA PRO A 286 7.34 27.83 14.42
C PRO A 286 8.63 28.63 14.58
N THR A 287 9.60 28.04 15.28
CA THR A 287 10.97 28.55 15.44
C THR A 287 11.92 27.91 14.42
N GLU A 288 13.20 28.28 14.47
CA GLU A 288 14.21 27.69 13.58
C GLU A 288 14.34 26.17 13.74
N ILE A 289 14.28 25.65 14.98
CA ILE A 289 14.37 24.20 15.21
C ILE A 289 13.11 23.47 14.72
N ASP A 290 11.94 24.11 14.80
CA ASP A 290 10.68 23.56 14.29
C ASP A 290 10.72 23.49 12.75
N MET A 291 11.19 24.55 12.09
CA MET A 291 11.41 24.56 10.64
C MET A 291 12.45 23.50 10.22
N ALA A 292 13.57 23.43 10.94
CA ALA A 292 14.64 22.47 10.65
C ALA A 292 14.13 21.03 10.72
N THR A 293 13.39 20.67 11.77
CA THR A 293 12.83 19.32 11.92
C THR A 293 11.68 19.06 10.94
N ALA A 294 10.85 20.06 10.66
CA ALA A 294 9.77 19.95 9.69
C ALA A 294 10.29 19.73 8.26
N SER A 295 11.46 20.28 7.89
CA SER A 295 12.01 20.16 6.53
C SER A 295 12.27 18.72 6.08
N PHE A 296 12.44 17.80 7.04
CA PHE A 296 12.58 16.36 6.81
C PHE A 296 11.44 15.53 7.43
N GLY A 297 10.30 16.16 7.74
CA GLY A 297 9.05 15.49 8.09
C GLY A 297 8.90 15.07 9.55
N GLN A 298 9.60 15.71 10.48
CA GLN A 298 9.62 15.34 11.90
C GLN A 298 9.02 16.45 12.76
N ARG A 299 8.45 16.07 13.92
CA ARG A 299 7.89 16.96 14.94
C ARG A 299 6.67 17.79 14.51
N PHE A 300 5.95 17.33 13.50
CA PHE A 300 4.58 17.75 13.16
C PHE A 300 3.82 16.55 12.60
N GLN A 301 2.49 16.58 12.64
CA GLN A 301 1.68 15.48 12.14
C GLN A 301 0.71 15.91 11.04
N ILE A 302 0.55 15.07 10.04
CA ILE A 302 -0.40 15.23 8.92
C ILE A 302 -1.17 13.94 8.70
N THR A 303 -2.27 13.98 7.96
CA THR A 303 -2.96 12.75 7.54
C THR A 303 -2.31 12.17 6.28
N PRO A 304 -2.37 10.84 6.06
CA PRO A 304 -1.95 10.22 4.81
C PRO A 304 -2.63 10.82 3.57
N ILE A 305 -3.92 11.19 3.67
CA ILE A 305 -4.65 11.82 2.57
C ILE A 305 -4.10 13.20 2.19
N GLN A 306 -3.62 13.99 3.14
CA GLN A 306 -2.93 15.26 2.84
C GLN A 306 -1.60 15.03 2.13
N LEU A 307 -0.84 14.01 2.55
CA LEU A 307 0.44 13.71 1.92
C LEU A 307 0.27 13.26 0.47
N ILE A 308 -0.65 12.33 0.19
CA ILE A 308 -0.87 11.85 -1.17
C ILE A 308 -1.42 12.96 -2.08
N GLN A 309 -2.24 13.88 -1.54
CA GLN A 309 -2.69 15.08 -2.25
C GLN A 309 -1.52 15.95 -2.71
N ALA A 310 -0.53 16.17 -1.83
CA ALA A 310 0.69 16.91 -2.18
C ALA A 310 1.53 16.20 -3.25
N TYR A 311 1.61 14.87 -3.22
CA TYR A 311 2.23 14.09 -4.30
C TYR A 311 1.45 14.20 -5.61
N GLY A 312 0.12 14.31 -5.55
CA GLY A 312 -0.73 14.63 -6.70
C GLY A 312 -0.29 15.93 -7.40
N ALA A 313 -0.09 17.00 -6.62
CA ALA A 313 0.41 18.28 -7.14
C ALA A 313 1.82 18.14 -7.77
N ILE A 314 2.72 17.38 -7.14
CA ILE A 314 4.04 17.10 -7.71
C ILE A 314 3.92 16.31 -9.02
N ALA A 315 2.96 15.40 -9.13
CA ALA A 315 2.77 14.55 -10.30
C ALA A 315 2.15 15.29 -11.49
N ASN A 316 1.15 16.13 -11.27
CA ASN A 316 0.29 16.67 -12.31
C ASN A 316 0.74 18.01 -12.94
N GLY A 317 1.89 18.54 -12.52
CA GLY A 317 2.39 19.83 -13.01
C GLY A 317 2.24 20.99 -12.03
N GLY A 318 1.76 20.73 -10.81
CA GLY A 318 1.77 21.68 -9.71
C GLY A 318 0.41 22.00 -9.08
N ASP A 319 -0.68 21.42 -9.57
CA ASP A 319 -2.03 21.73 -9.12
C ASP A 319 -2.45 20.87 -7.94
N LEU A 320 -2.78 21.50 -6.82
CA LEU A 320 -3.35 20.82 -5.66
C LEU A 320 -4.84 20.57 -5.90
N ILE A 321 -5.21 19.32 -6.16
CA ILE A 321 -6.60 18.91 -6.46
C ILE A 321 -7.23 18.26 -5.22
N THR A 322 -8.50 18.54 -4.94
CA THR A 322 -9.24 17.87 -3.86
C THR A 322 -9.42 16.38 -4.15
N PRO A 323 -8.95 15.47 -3.27
CA PRO A 323 -9.20 14.05 -3.42
C PRO A 323 -10.68 13.73 -3.18
N HIS A 324 -11.23 12.76 -3.91
CA HIS A 324 -12.64 12.36 -3.77
C HIS A 324 -12.85 10.86 -4.06
N VAL A 325 -13.87 10.27 -3.46
CA VAL A 325 -14.29 8.87 -3.65
C VAL A 325 -15.59 8.73 -4.42
N VAL A 326 -16.42 9.77 -4.51
CA VAL A 326 -17.68 9.75 -5.27
C VAL A 326 -17.47 10.37 -6.64
N LYS A 327 -17.81 9.61 -7.67
CA LYS A 327 -17.70 10.02 -9.08
C LYS A 327 -18.97 10.73 -9.54
N GLU A 328 -20.11 10.09 -9.32
CA GLU A 328 -21.42 10.63 -9.71
C GLU A 328 -22.57 9.98 -8.94
N VAL A 329 -23.73 10.60 -9.01
CA VAL A 329 -25.01 10.12 -8.49
C VAL A 329 -25.97 10.02 -9.66
N VAL A 330 -26.60 8.87 -9.82
CA VAL A 330 -27.53 8.57 -10.92
C VAL A 330 -28.90 8.14 -10.39
N ASP A 331 -29.97 8.47 -11.11
CA ASP A 331 -31.31 7.99 -10.79
C ASP A 331 -31.52 6.54 -11.26
N GLU A 332 -32.69 5.97 -10.95
CA GLU A 332 -33.10 4.62 -11.37
C GLU A 332 -33.05 4.40 -12.89
N SER A 333 -33.18 5.47 -13.69
CA SER A 333 -33.13 5.43 -15.16
C SER A 333 -31.70 5.57 -15.70
N GLY A 334 -30.71 5.75 -14.84
CA GLY A 334 -29.31 5.98 -15.18
C GLY A 334 -28.99 7.42 -15.60
N ASN A 335 -29.88 8.39 -15.37
CA ASN A 335 -29.58 9.79 -15.63
C ASN A 335 -28.67 10.35 -14.52
N VAL A 336 -27.64 11.09 -14.92
CA VAL A 336 -26.72 11.72 -13.97
C VAL A 336 -27.41 12.89 -13.28
N ILE A 337 -27.68 12.74 -11.98
CA ILE A 337 -28.26 13.78 -11.11
C ILE A 337 -27.17 14.73 -10.62
N LYS A 338 -25.99 14.19 -10.31
CA LYS A 338 -24.84 14.96 -9.85
C LYS A 338 -23.56 14.30 -10.29
N LYS A 339 -22.67 15.07 -10.91
CA LYS A 339 -21.31 14.63 -11.22
C LYS A 339 -20.31 15.40 -10.35
N VAL A 340 -19.33 14.70 -9.80
CA VAL A 340 -18.24 15.31 -9.06
C VAL A 340 -17.15 15.67 -10.06
N GLU A 341 -16.95 16.96 -10.29
CA GLU A 341 -15.92 17.47 -11.19
C GLU A 341 -14.62 17.74 -10.40
N PRO A 342 -13.44 17.52 -11.01
CA PRO A 342 -12.16 17.75 -10.35
C PRO A 342 -12.02 19.19 -9.87
N LYS A 343 -11.75 19.36 -8.57
CA LYS A 343 -11.63 20.68 -7.95
C LYS A 343 -10.17 21.04 -7.72
N VAL A 344 -9.62 21.88 -8.60
CA VAL A 344 -8.30 22.51 -8.39
C VAL A 344 -8.42 23.53 -7.27
N VAL A 345 -7.71 23.31 -6.16
CA VAL A 345 -7.69 24.22 -5.01
C VAL A 345 -6.79 25.41 -5.28
N ARG A 346 -5.60 25.17 -5.85
CA ARG A 346 -4.59 26.16 -6.28
C ARG A 346 -3.43 25.48 -7.00
N SER A 347 -2.66 26.26 -7.77
CA SER A 347 -1.33 25.86 -8.24
C SER A 347 -0.28 26.18 -7.17
N VAL A 348 0.56 25.21 -6.83
CA VAL A 348 1.52 25.28 -5.71
C VAL A 348 2.95 25.46 -6.21
N ILE A 349 3.28 24.86 -7.35
CA ILE A 349 4.58 24.94 -8.01
C ILE A 349 4.39 25.02 -9.52
N SER A 350 5.41 25.44 -10.25
CA SER A 350 5.42 25.42 -11.70
C SER A 350 5.55 23.99 -12.26
N ARG A 351 5.12 23.83 -13.52
CA ARG A 351 5.33 22.57 -14.27
C ARG A 351 6.81 22.22 -14.38
N GLN A 352 7.69 23.21 -14.55
CA GLN A 352 9.14 22.99 -14.60
C GLN A 352 9.69 22.39 -13.29
N THR A 353 9.26 22.92 -12.14
CA THR A 353 9.62 22.36 -10.83
C THR A 353 9.05 20.96 -10.64
N SER A 354 7.79 20.74 -11.02
CA SER A 354 7.15 19.42 -11.00
C SER A 354 7.94 18.39 -11.83
N ASP A 355 8.28 18.70 -13.07
CA ASP A 355 9.00 17.80 -13.97
C ASP A 355 10.42 17.51 -13.47
N THR A 356 11.13 18.54 -12.97
CA THR A 356 12.46 18.39 -12.37
C THR A 356 12.40 17.49 -11.13
N LEU A 357 11.42 17.70 -10.26
CA LEU A 357 11.27 16.92 -9.03
C LEU A 357 10.89 15.47 -9.32
N LYS A 358 10.01 15.20 -10.30
CA LYS A 358 9.68 13.83 -10.72
C LYS A 358 10.91 13.07 -11.21
N ASP A 359 11.82 13.73 -11.95
CA ASP A 359 13.08 13.11 -12.39
C ASP A 359 14.00 12.78 -11.20
N ILE A 360 14.13 13.69 -10.23
CA ILE A 360 14.86 13.42 -8.99
C ILE A 360 14.22 12.24 -8.24
N LEU A 361 12.89 12.22 -8.10
CA LEU A 361 12.19 11.13 -7.41
C LEU A 361 12.35 9.78 -8.13
N LYS A 362 12.45 9.77 -9.46
CA LYS A 362 12.83 8.58 -10.24
C LYS A 362 14.21 8.07 -9.85
N GLY A 363 15.19 8.97 -9.69
CA GLY A 363 16.53 8.60 -9.23
C GLY A 363 16.56 7.94 -7.85
N VAL A 364 15.65 8.33 -6.93
CA VAL A 364 15.51 7.65 -5.62
C VAL A 364 15.18 6.16 -5.78
N VAL A 365 14.39 5.81 -6.80
CA VAL A 365 13.97 4.42 -7.08
C VAL A 365 14.99 3.69 -7.96
N ASP A 366 15.65 4.38 -8.88
CA ASP A 366 16.63 3.71 -9.75
C ASP A 366 17.92 3.34 -9.01
N VAL A 367 18.45 4.28 -8.21
CA VAL A 367 19.77 4.15 -7.60
C VAL A 367 19.82 4.46 -6.10
N GLY A 368 18.80 5.15 -5.56
CA GLY A 368 18.77 5.60 -4.18
C GLY A 368 18.10 4.66 -3.18
N THR A 369 17.63 5.26 -2.08
CA THR A 369 16.96 4.56 -0.96
C THR A 369 15.68 3.81 -1.33
N GLY A 370 15.08 4.11 -2.49
CA GLY A 370 13.83 3.51 -2.98
C GLY A 370 14.01 2.30 -3.89
N LYS A 371 15.23 1.79 -4.07
CA LYS A 371 15.57 0.75 -5.07
C LYS A 371 14.70 -0.50 -5.07
N ASN A 372 14.19 -0.90 -3.90
CA ASN A 372 13.33 -2.07 -3.79
C ASN A 372 11.93 -1.86 -4.40
N ALA A 373 11.53 -0.63 -4.77
CA ALA A 373 10.30 -0.33 -5.50
C ALA A 373 10.45 -0.39 -7.04
N ARG A 374 11.68 -0.61 -7.55
CA ARG A 374 11.96 -0.59 -8.98
C ARG A 374 11.28 -1.76 -9.69
N VAL A 375 10.52 -1.45 -10.75
CA VAL A 375 9.90 -2.45 -11.63
C VAL A 375 10.49 -2.30 -13.02
N PRO A 376 11.15 -3.34 -13.57
CA PRO A 376 11.70 -3.29 -14.91
C PRO A 376 10.63 -2.91 -15.95
N GLY A 377 10.92 -1.90 -16.76
CA GLY A 377 10.00 -1.39 -17.78
C GLY A 377 9.08 -0.26 -17.33
N TYR A 378 9.00 0.08 -16.04
CA TYR A 378 8.23 1.23 -15.57
C TYR A 378 9.11 2.31 -14.95
N LYS A 379 8.82 3.57 -15.29
CA LYS A 379 9.48 4.76 -14.72
C LYS A 379 8.77 5.14 -13.42
N ILE A 380 9.27 4.65 -12.29
CA ILE A 380 8.68 4.90 -10.98
C ILE A 380 9.53 5.93 -10.24
N GLY A 381 8.90 7.00 -9.76
CA GLY A 381 9.52 7.94 -8.84
C GLY A 381 8.91 7.81 -7.46
N GLY A 382 9.69 8.01 -6.42
CA GLY A 382 9.14 7.91 -5.07
C GLY A 382 10.08 8.32 -3.97
N LYS A 383 9.59 8.22 -2.73
CA LYS A 383 10.38 8.54 -1.55
C LYS A 383 10.02 7.62 -0.39
N THR A 384 11.06 7.13 0.27
CA THR A 384 11.00 6.38 1.52
C THR A 384 10.81 7.33 2.71
N GLY A 385 10.05 6.88 3.71
CA GLY A 385 9.90 7.53 5.02
C GLY A 385 10.08 6.54 6.16
N THR A 386 10.83 6.96 7.17
CA THR A 386 10.89 6.34 8.48
C THR A 386 10.76 7.46 9.50
N SER A 387 9.84 7.32 10.44
CA SER A 387 9.61 8.30 11.50
C SER A 387 9.64 7.64 12.87
N GLU A 388 10.27 8.33 13.83
CA GLU A 388 10.37 7.92 15.23
C GLU A 388 9.29 8.64 16.01
N THR A 389 8.36 7.87 16.58
CA THR A 389 7.27 8.46 17.37
C THR A 389 7.75 8.82 18.79
N ARG A 390 7.19 9.87 19.39
CA ARG A 390 7.47 10.24 20.80
C ARG A 390 7.16 9.12 21.80
N GLU A 391 6.13 8.31 21.53
CA GLU A 391 5.80 7.12 22.34
C GLU A 391 6.89 6.03 22.26
N GLY A 392 7.66 5.99 21.17
CA GLY A 392 8.78 5.07 21.02
C GLY A 392 9.84 5.23 22.11
N GLU A 393 10.03 6.44 22.67
CA GLU A 393 10.94 6.69 23.79
C GLU A 393 10.43 6.05 25.10
N GLN A 394 9.11 5.97 25.31
CA GLN A 394 8.51 5.37 26.50
C GLN A 394 8.47 3.84 26.44
N LEU A 395 8.30 3.26 25.24
CA LEU A 395 8.29 1.81 25.04
C LEU A 395 9.68 1.17 25.25
N MET A 396 10.75 1.91 24.97
CA MET A 396 12.13 1.49 25.26
C MET A 396 12.38 1.30 26.76
N VAL A 397 11.74 2.10 27.61
CA VAL A 397 11.80 1.96 29.08
C VAL A 397 11.14 0.65 29.53
N GLN A 398 10.24 0.09 28.71
CA GLN A 398 9.53 -1.17 28.98
C GLN A 398 10.16 -2.40 28.29
N GLY A 399 11.35 -2.25 27.70
CA GLY A 399 12.05 -3.34 26.99
C GLY A 399 11.41 -3.73 25.65
N LYS A 400 10.54 -2.88 25.08
CA LYS A 400 9.92 -3.07 23.77
C LYS A 400 10.68 -2.27 22.70
N ASN A 401 10.58 -2.71 21.45
CA ASN A 401 11.14 -1.99 20.30
C ASN A 401 10.55 -0.57 20.21
N LYS A 402 11.35 0.40 19.75
CA LYS A 402 10.86 1.75 19.44
C LYS A 402 9.72 1.65 18.42
N ARG A 403 8.63 2.39 18.64
CA ARG A 403 7.55 2.52 17.66
C ARG A 403 8.00 3.44 16.51
N TYR A 404 8.19 2.83 15.35
CA TYR A 404 8.43 3.52 14.08
C TYR A 404 7.16 3.53 13.21
N ILE A 405 7.04 4.55 12.38
CA ILE A 405 6.10 4.56 11.26
C ILE A 405 6.93 4.58 9.98
N VAL A 406 6.69 3.59 9.12
CA VAL A 406 7.40 3.44 7.85
C VAL A 406 6.45 3.65 6.69
N SER A 407 6.92 4.35 5.67
CA SER A 407 6.09 4.69 4.51
C SER A 407 6.88 4.74 3.22
N PHE A 408 6.17 4.63 2.11
CA PHE A 408 6.68 4.90 0.77
C PHE A 408 5.59 5.58 -0.05
N SER A 409 5.94 6.69 -0.68
CA SER A 409 5.06 7.38 -1.64
C SER A 409 5.68 7.31 -3.03
N ALA A 410 4.86 7.04 -4.05
CA ALA A 410 5.28 6.84 -5.43
C ALA A 410 4.43 7.63 -6.42
N ILE A 411 5.02 7.97 -7.56
CA ILE A 411 4.41 8.55 -8.75
C ILE A 411 4.77 7.64 -9.91
N ALA A 412 3.78 7.18 -10.67
CA ALA A 412 4.03 6.29 -11.79
C ALA A 412 3.01 6.43 -12.95
N PRO A 413 3.49 6.31 -14.20
CA PRO A 413 4.86 6.60 -14.65
C PRO A 413 5.29 8.05 -14.32
N THR A 414 6.58 8.38 -14.25
CA THR A 414 7.02 9.75 -13.91
C THR A 414 6.92 10.76 -15.07
N ASP A 415 6.93 10.29 -16.30
CA ASP A 415 6.79 11.11 -17.51
C ASP A 415 5.32 11.44 -17.83
N ASN A 416 4.41 10.47 -17.65
CA ASN A 416 2.97 10.68 -17.73
C ASN A 416 2.26 10.03 -16.52
N PRO A 417 2.22 10.71 -15.36
CA PRO A 417 1.63 10.14 -14.16
C PRO A 417 0.15 9.84 -14.29
N VAL A 418 -0.21 8.57 -14.05
CA VAL A 418 -1.60 8.11 -13.99
C VAL A 418 -2.00 7.67 -12.59
N ILE A 419 -1.02 7.39 -11.72
CA ILE A 419 -1.25 7.07 -10.31
C ILE A 419 -0.18 7.70 -9.42
N CYS A 420 -0.62 8.11 -8.23
CA CYS A 420 0.21 8.28 -7.05
C CYS A 420 -0.19 7.19 -6.04
N VAL A 421 0.80 6.57 -5.40
CA VAL A 421 0.58 5.50 -4.42
C VAL A 421 1.25 5.86 -3.10
N LEU A 422 0.54 5.78 -1.99
CA LEU A 422 1.12 5.90 -0.64
C LEU A 422 0.79 4.65 0.16
N VAL A 423 1.80 4.03 0.75
CA VAL A 423 1.62 2.97 1.76
C VAL A 423 2.28 3.41 3.06
N VAL A 424 1.57 3.24 4.18
CA VAL A 424 2.04 3.54 5.54
C VAL A 424 1.79 2.33 6.42
N LEU A 425 2.82 1.87 7.13
CA LEU A 425 2.74 0.82 8.15
C LEU A 425 3.12 1.42 9.49
N ASP A 426 2.27 1.22 10.50
CA ASP A 426 2.46 1.75 11.83
C ASP A 426 2.86 0.65 12.80
N TYR A 427 4.04 0.83 13.38
CA TYR A 427 4.64 -0.05 14.37
C TYR A 427 4.94 -1.47 13.83
N PRO A 428 5.79 -1.61 12.80
CA PRO A 428 6.41 -2.89 12.47
C PRO A 428 7.30 -3.35 13.64
N ASP A 429 7.01 -4.49 14.24
CA ASP A 429 7.77 -5.05 15.36
C ASP A 429 9.01 -5.83 14.85
N ILE A 430 9.92 -5.09 14.24
CA ILE A 430 11.16 -5.61 13.66
C ILE A 430 12.31 -4.68 14.05
N TYR A 431 13.50 -5.26 14.20
CA TYR A 431 14.74 -4.51 14.41
C TYR A 431 15.05 -3.61 13.19
N ASN A 432 15.27 -2.31 13.44
CA ASN A 432 15.58 -1.25 12.45
C ASN A 432 14.65 -1.24 11.21
N PRO A 433 13.36 -0.90 11.37
CA PRO A 433 12.42 -0.91 10.26
C PRO A 433 12.61 0.30 9.32
N GLY A 434 13.10 0.06 8.10
CA GLY A 434 13.25 1.09 7.07
C GLY A 434 12.12 1.05 6.02
N GLY A 435 11.53 2.20 5.69
CA GLY A 435 10.50 2.28 4.63
C GLY A 435 10.97 1.78 3.25
N GLY A 436 12.27 1.93 2.95
CA GLY A 436 12.89 1.38 1.73
C GLY A 436 12.99 -0.14 1.69
N VAL A 437 13.00 -0.81 2.84
CA VAL A 437 13.10 -2.28 2.93
C VAL A 437 11.72 -2.90 3.03
N LEU A 438 10.86 -2.35 3.89
CA LEU A 438 9.56 -2.94 4.23
C LEU A 438 8.45 -2.51 3.26
N VAL A 439 8.43 -1.24 2.84
CA VAL A 439 7.28 -0.65 2.12
C VAL A 439 7.54 -0.47 0.64
N ALA A 440 8.74 -0.04 0.24
CA ALA A 440 9.11 0.12 -1.17
C ALA A 440 8.80 -1.10 -2.06
N PRO A 441 9.13 -2.36 -1.70
CA PRO A 441 8.78 -3.52 -2.54
C PRO A 441 7.27 -3.78 -2.64
N VAL A 442 6.51 -3.43 -1.59
CA VAL A 442 5.05 -3.53 -1.60
C VAL A 442 4.48 -2.54 -2.62
N VAL A 443 4.98 -1.31 -2.61
CA VAL A 443 4.57 -0.27 -3.58
C VAL A 443 5.01 -0.62 -5.00
N GLY A 444 6.24 -1.10 -5.19
CA GLY A 444 6.72 -1.52 -6.52
C GLY A 444 5.82 -2.59 -7.13
N LYS A 445 5.48 -3.63 -6.36
CA LYS A 445 4.55 -4.67 -6.80
C LYS A 445 3.15 -4.14 -7.11
N LEU A 446 2.61 -3.29 -6.23
CA LEU A 446 1.29 -2.69 -6.43
C LEU A 446 1.25 -1.83 -7.69
N VAL A 447 2.29 -1.03 -7.95
CA VAL A 447 2.43 -0.25 -9.19
C VAL A 447 2.51 -1.16 -10.41
N ASP A 448 3.26 -2.27 -10.35
CA ASP A 448 3.34 -3.24 -11.47
C ASP A 448 1.97 -3.83 -11.81
N GLU A 449 1.23 -4.31 -10.80
CA GLU A 449 -0.11 -4.88 -10.95
C GLU A 449 -1.10 -3.85 -11.52
N ILE A 450 -1.10 -2.62 -10.98
CA ILE A 450 -2.01 -1.56 -11.43
C ILE A 450 -1.68 -1.11 -12.86
N LEU A 451 -0.43 -0.77 -13.16
CA LEU A 451 -0.07 -0.27 -14.50
C LEU A 451 -0.31 -1.33 -15.58
N THR A 452 -0.03 -2.60 -15.26
CA THR A 452 -0.33 -3.73 -16.15
C THR A 452 -1.84 -3.87 -16.37
N TYR A 453 -2.66 -3.80 -15.31
CA TYR A 453 -4.12 -3.82 -15.41
C TYR A 453 -4.67 -2.65 -16.24
N LYS A 454 -4.08 -1.46 -16.08
CA LYS A 454 -4.43 -0.26 -16.85
C LYS A 454 -3.93 -0.29 -18.30
N GLY A 455 -3.21 -1.34 -18.73
CA GLY A 455 -2.68 -1.48 -20.08
C GLY A 455 -1.54 -0.50 -20.42
N ILE A 456 -0.81 -0.01 -19.41
CA ILE A 456 0.35 0.84 -19.63
C ILE A 456 1.53 -0.03 -20.07
N GLU A 457 2.12 0.27 -21.23
CA GLU A 457 3.20 -0.54 -21.78
C GLU A 457 4.51 -0.38 -20.99
N LYS A 458 5.28 -1.47 -20.94
CA LYS A 458 6.60 -1.50 -20.32
C LYS A 458 7.67 -1.04 -21.32
N GLU A 459 8.42 -0.01 -20.96
CA GLU A 459 9.55 0.49 -21.72
C GLU A 459 10.88 0.03 -21.11
N TYR A 460 11.43 -1.07 -21.63
CA TYR A 460 12.64 -1.66 -21.09
C TYR A 460 13.91 -0.90 -21.48
N THR A 461 14.60 -0.37 -20.47
CA THR A 461 15.95 0.18 -20.61
C THR A 461 17.00 -0.92 -20.83
N ASP A 462 18.22 -0.55 -21.24
CA ASP A 462 19.30 -1.53 -21.37
C ASP A 462 19.68 -2.17 -20.03
N ASP A 463 19.53 -1.43 -18.93
CA ASP A 463 19.71 -1.97 -17.59
C ASP A 463 18.59 -2.93 -17.20
N ASP A 464 17.34 -2.67 -17.61
CA ASP A 464 16.26 -3.65 -17.46
C ASP A 464 16.54 -4.92 -18.24
N LYS A 465 17.05 -4.80 -19.47
CA LYS A 465 17.43 -5.97 -20.26
C LYS A 465 18.55 -6.75 -19.58
N LYS A 466 19.50 -6.11 -18.90
CA LYS A 466 20.53 -6.82 -18.11
C LYS A 466 19.94 -7.57 -16.92
N LEU A 467 18.93 -6.99 -16.26
CA LEU A 467 18.20 -7.63 -15.15
C LEU A 467 17.33 -8.80 -15.63
N LEU A 468 16.60 -8.62 -16.74
CA LEU A 468 15.70 -9.63 -17.31
C LEU A 468 16.43 -10.78 -18.01
N LYS A 469 17.61 -10.53 -18.61
CA LYS A 469 18.46 -11.57 -19.21
C LYS A 469 18.97 -12.61 -18.22
N GLN A 470 18.67 -12.48 -16.93
CA GLN A 470 19.11 -13.43 -15.92
C GLN A 470 18.22 -14.67 -15.83
N GLU A 471 17.02 -14.72 -16.42
CA GLU A 471 16.12 -15.89 -16.36
C GLU A 471 16.10 -16.69 -17.67
N VAL A 472 16.15 -18.02 -17.56
CA VAL A 472 16.16 -18.99 -18.64
C VAL A 472 15.18 -20.12 -18.34
N GLN A 473 14.42 -20.52 -19.36
CA GLN A 473 13.52 -21.67 -19.25
C GLN A 473 14.31 -22.99 -19.20
N VAL A 474 13.96 -23.86 -18.27
CA VAL A 474 14.57 -25.19 -18.18
C VAL A 474 14.18 -26.03 -19.40
N PRO A 475 15.12 -26.51 -20.22
CA PRO A 475 14.77 -27.35 -21.36
C PRO A 475 14.31 -28.75 -20.91
N ASP A 476 13.45 -29.39 -21.72
CA ASP A 476 13.11 -30.79 -21.54
C ASP A 476 14.26 -31.69 -22.02
N VAL A 477 14.89 -32.36 -21.06
CA VAL A 477 16.00 -33.28 -21.26
C VAL A 477 15.63 -34.72 -20.92
N LYS A 478 14.38 -34.99 -20.54
CA LYS A 478 13.90 -36.35 -20.29
C LYS A 478 13.93 -37.18 -21.58
N GLY A 479 14.37 -38.42 -21.47
CA GLY A 479 14.52 -39.34 -22.60
C GLY A 479 15.73 -39.07 -23.49
N LYS A 480 16.49 -38.00 -23.26
CA LYS A 480 17.77 -37.73 -23.94
C LYS A 480 18.92 -38.46 -23.29
N THR A 481 20.01 -38.66 -24.02
CA THR A 481 21.26 -39.10 -23.40
C THR A 481 21.81 -38.01 -22.47
N VAL A 482 22.57 -38.40 -21.45
CA VAL A 482 23.24 -37.46 -20.55
C VAL A 482 24.11 -36.46 -21.34
N LYS A 483 24.77 -36.90 -22.42
CA LYS A 483 25.55 -36.02 -23.31
C LYS A 483 24.69 -34.93 -23.96
N GLU A 484 23.56 -35.30 -24.53
CA GLU A 484 22.62 -34.37 -25.17
C GLU A 484 21.99 -33.42 -24.15
N ALA A 485 21.61 -33.95 -22.99
CA ALA A 485 21.07 -33.17 -21.88
C ALA A 485 22.08 -32.10 -21.41
N ILE A 486 23.35 -32.48 -21.21
CA ILE A 486 24.42 -31.54 -20.83
C ILE A 486 24.60 -30.44 -21.87
N ASN A 487 24.64 -30.80 -23.15
CA ASN A 487 24.82 -29.82 -24.22
C ASN A 487 23.66 -28.82 -24.26
N LEU A 488 22.42 -29.32 -24.14
CA LEU A 488 21.22 -28.48 -24.16
C LEU A 488 21.15 -27.56 -22.94
N LEU A 489 21.52 -28.05 -21.75
CA LEU A 489 21.59 -27.23 -20.54
C LEU A 489 22.67 -26.15 -20.64
N LYS A 490 23.87 -26.50 -21.12
CA LYS A 490 24.96 -25.53 -21.33
C LYS A 490 24.62 -24.45 -22.36
N GLN A 491 23.92 -24.80 -23.44
CA GLN A 491 23.45 -23.83 -24.43
C GLN A 491 22.47 -22.81 -23.82
N ASN A 492 21.66 -23.26 -22.87
CA ASN A 492 20.76 -22.41 -22.08
C ASN A 492 21.43 -21.82 -20.83
N LYS A 493 22.77 -21.89 -20.73
CA LYS A 493 23.55 -21.38 -19.59
C LYS A 493 23.10 -21.93 -18.24
N LEU A 494 22.60 -23.16 -18.21
CA LEU A 494 22.24 -23.88 -16.99
C LEU A 494 23.35 -24.86 -16.62
N GLU A 495 23.58 -25.02 -15.33
CA GLU A 495 24.45 -26.05 -14.79
C GLU A 495 23.68 -27.36 -14.60
N TYR A 496 24.41 -28.46 -14.36
CA TYR A 496 23.79 -29.77 -14.18
C TYR A 496 24.47 -30.59 -13.09
N LYS A 497 23.69 -31.49 -12.48
CA LYS A 497 24.20 -32.52 -11.58
C LYS A 497 23.58 -33.86 -11.93
N ILE A 498 24.41 -34.88 -12.13
CA ILE A 498 23.92 -36.23 -12.46
C ILE A 498 23.76 -37.03 -11.17
N GLU A 499 22.56 -37.56 -10.95
CA GLU A 499 22.22 -38.44 -9.84
C GLU A 499 21.84 -39.83 -10.37
N GLY A 500 22.47 -40.86 -9.80
CA GLY A 500 22.33 -42.25 -10.24
C GLY A 500 23.67 -43.00 -10.24
N SER A 501 23.60 -44.33 -10.23
CA SER A 501 24.76 -45.23 -10.29
C SER A 501 25.40 -45.24 -11.68
N ASN A 502 24.59 -45.11 -12.73
CA ASN A 502 25.07 -44.96 -14.10
C ASN A 502 25.21 -43.47 -14.44
N ARG A 503 26.46 -42.99 -14.56
CA ARG A 503 26.80 -41.60 -14.91
C ARG A 503 27.43 -41.49 -16.30
N ASP A 504 27.34 -42.55 -17.10
CA ASP A 504 27.88 -42.56 -18.46
C ASP A 504 27.18 -41.51 -19.33
N LEU A 505 27.92 -40.90 -20.25
CA LEU A 505 27.38 -39.90 -21.17
C LEU A 505 26.33 -40.47 -22.13
N SER A 506 26.34 -41.79 -22.35
CA SER A 506 25.35 -42.54 -23.13
C SER A 506 24.10 -42.94 -22.33
N ALA A 507 24.10 -42.78 -21.00
CA ALA A 507 22.95 -43.11 -20.16
C ALA A 507 21.77 -42.21 -20.51
N ILE A 508 20.54 -42.74 -20.39
CA ILE A 508 19.32 -41.98 -20.64
C ILE A 508 18.88 -41.27 -19.37
N VAL A 509 18.57 -39.98 -19.48
CA VAL A 509 17.92 -39.21 -18.42
C VAL A 509 16.48 -39.68 -18.28
N GLN A 510 16.15 -40.31 -17.16
CA GLN A 510 14.83 -40.85 -16.86
C GLN A 510 13.92 -39.79 -16.24
N GLU A 511 14.45 -38.91 -15.40
CA GLU A 511 13.75 -37.77 -14.81
C GLU A 511 14.68 -36.55 -14.67
N GLN A 512 14.09 -35.36 -14.54
CA GLN A 512 14.83 -34.12 -14.26
C GLN A 512 14.12 -33.32 -13.16
N THR A 513 14.92 -32.58 -12.39
CA THR A 513 14.41 -31.58 -11.44
C THR A 513 15.25 -30.31 -11.54
N PRO A 514 14.68 -29.13 -11.83
CA PRO A 514 13.26 -28.84 -12.00
C PRO A 514 12.67 -29.34 -13.33
N LYS A 515 11.33 -29.32 -13.44
CA LYS A 515 10.62 -29.67 -14.68
C LYS A 515 10.86 -28.61 -15.77
N SER A 516 10.65 -28.99 -17.03
CA SER A 516 10.88 -28.14 -18.22
C SER A 516 10.00 -26.89 -18.35
N THR A 517 9.04 -26.69 -17.45
CA THR A 517 8.22 -25.47 -17.37
C THR A 517 8.77 -24.47 -16.35
N ALA A 518 9.81 -24.81 -15.61
CA ALA A 518 10.40 -23.91 -14.62
C ALA A 518 11.25 -22.82 -15.31
N LEU A 519 11.15 -21.60 -14.81
CA LEU A 519 12.08 -20.51 -15.10
C LEU A 519 13.16 -20.51 -14.01
N LEU A 520 14.42 -20.49 -14.41
CA LEU A 520 15.57 -20.49 -13.52
C LEU A 520 16.53 -19.37 -13.91
N HIS A 521 17.34 -18.89 -12.96
CA HIS A 521 18.40 -17.97 -13.35
C HIS A 521 19.54 -18.66 -14.09
N GLU A 522 20.28 -17.92 -14.93
CA GLU A 522 21.54 -18.40 -15.52
C GLU A 522 22.45 -18.99 -14.42
N ASN A 523 23.10 -20.12 -14.71
CA ASN A 523 23.91 -20.95 -13.81
C ASN A 523 23.17 -21.72 -12.71
N SER A 524 21.83 -21.73 -12.71
CA SER A 524 21.05 -22.64 -11.86
C SER A 524 21.25 -24.09 -12.26
N ILE A 525 21.04 -25.03 -11.32
CA ILE A 525 21.37 -26.45 -11.50
C ILE A 525 20.13 -27.24 -11.89
N VAL A 526 20.22 -27.98 -12.99
CA VAL A 526 19.24 -29.03 -13.30
C VAL A 526 19.80 -30.38 -12.88
N ILE A 527 19.09 -31.07 -12.00
CA ILE A 527 19.44 -32.42 -11.57
C ILE A 527 18.90 -33.41 -12.60
N LEU A 528 19.81 -34.21 -13.17
CA LEU A 528 19.53 -35.26 -14.13
C LEU A 528 19.55 -36.60 -13.42
N TYR A 529 18.40 -37.29 -13.37
CA TYR A 529 18.30 -38.62 -12.80
C TYR A 529 18.40 -39.66 -13.91
N THR A 530 19.39 -40.55 -13.83
CA THR A 530 19.54 -41.68 -14.78
C THR A 530 18.73 -42.92 -14.36
N TYR A 531 17.86 -42.75 -13.36
CA TYR A 531 16.94 -43.74 -12.84
C TYR A 531 15.63 -43.04 -12.48
N LYS A 532 14.55 -43.81 -12.30
CA LYS A 532 13.31 -43.29 -11.74
C LYS A 532 13.34 -43.48 -10.22
N PRO A 533 13.53 -42.43 -9.40
CA PRO A 533 13.60 -42.57 -7.94
C PRO A 533 12.28 -43.12 -7.38
N THR A 534 12.36 -44.17 -6.54
CA THR A 534 11.23 -44.72 -5.78
C THR A 534 10.87 -43.87 -4.58
N ASN A 535 11.89 -43.28 -3.92
CA ASN A 535 11.77 -42.17 -2.99
C ASN A 535 12.66 -41.04 -3.50
N GLU A 536 12.14 -39.81 -3.58
CA GLU A 536 12.91 -38.66 -4.02
C GLU A 536 13.91 -38.26 -2.94
N ALA A 537 15.19 -38.09 -3.30
CA ALA A 537 16.20 -37.66 -2.34
C ALA A 537 15.85 -36.29 -1.75
N GLU A 538 15.97 -36.15 -0.43
CA GLU A 538 15.71 -34.88 0.26
C GLU A 538 17.01 -34.10 0.51
N ALA A 539 16.87 -32.78 0.60
CA ALA A 539 17.93 -31.85 0.95
C ALA A 539 17.40 -30.87 2.01
N MET A 540 18.26 -30.54 2.98
CA MET A 540 17.94 -29.56 4.01
C MET A 540 18.10 -28.15 3.45
N VAL A 541 17.11 -27.29 3.67
CA VAL A 541 17.15 -25.91 3.23
C VAL A 541 18.19 -25.15 4.07
N PRO A 542 19.22 -24.55 3.45
CA PRO A 542 20.24 -23.81 4.19
C PRO A 542 19.65 -22.51 4.75
N ASP A 543 20.25 -22.02 5.84
CA ASP A 543 20.02 -20.65 6.28
C ASP A 543 20.81 -19.70 5.37
N VAL A 544 20.08 -18.80 4.70
CA VAL A 544 20.67 -17.77 3.85
C VAL A 544 20.39 -16.36 4.33
N LYS A 545 19.82 -16.17 5.52
CA LYS A 545 19.57 -14.83 6.06
C LYS A 545 20.86 -14.00 6.07
N ASN A 546 20.76 -12.75 5.64
CA ASN A 546 21.85 -11.79 5.50
C ASN A 546 22.95 -12.16 4.49
N LYS A 547 22.77 -13.20 3.67
CA LYS A 547 23.72 -13.55 2.60
C LYS A 547 23.43 -12.77 1.33
N THR A 548 24.48 -12.45 0.58
CA THR A 548 24.37 -11.94 -0.79
C THR A 548 23.75 -12.99 -1.72
N ILE A 549 23.24 -12.56 -2.88
CA ILE A 549 22.74 -13.47 -3.92
C ILE A 549 23.75 -14.59 -4.23
N ASN A 550 25.03 -14.25 -4.36
CA ASN A 550 26.08 -15.23 -4.67
C ASN A 550 26.26 -16.25 -3.54
N GLU A 551 26.34 -15.80 -2.29
CA GLU A 551 26.51 -16.68 -1.13
C GLU A 551 25.28 -17.56 -0.88
N ALA A 552 24.08 -17.01 -1.05
CA ALA A 552 22.83 -17.76 -0.96
C ALA A 552 22.77 -18.80 -2.08
N THR A 553 23.06 -18.41 -3.32
CA THR A 553 23.11 -19.32 -4.47
C THR A 553 24.12 -20.44 -4.24
N GLN A 554 25.31 -20.14 -3.72
CA GLN A 554 26.31 -21.16 -3.38
C GLN A 554 25.84 -22.09 -2.25
N ALA A 555 25.15 -21.57 -1.23
CA ALA A 555 24.61 -22.39 -0.15
C ALA A 555 23.52 -23.36 -0.64
N PHE A 556 22.56 -22.87 -1.44
CA PHE A 556 21.52 -23.68 -2.07
C PHE A 556 22.13 -24.71 -3.03
N LYS A 557 23.09 -24.29 -3.86
CA LYS A 557 23.87 -25.17 -4.76
C LYS A 557 24.58 -26.29 -4.00
N LYS A 558 25.21 -25.99 -2.87
CA LYS A 558 25.87 -26.99 -2.00
C LYS A 558 24.86 -27.97 -1.40
N ALA A 559 23.68 -27.49 -1.02
CA ALA A 559 22.57 -28.33 -0.55
C ALA A 559 21.94 -29.16 -1.69
N GLY A 560 22.20 -28.81 -2.96
CA GLY A 560 21.58 -29.44 -4.13
C GLY A 560 20.13 -29.00 -4.32
N ILE A 561 19.83 -27.74 -4.01
CA ILE A 561 18.53 -27.10 -4.14
C ILE A 561 18.72 -25.89 -5.08
N ASN A 562 17.70 -25.58 -5.89
CA ASN A 562 17.69 -24.38 -6.73
C ASN A 562 17.08 -23.20 -6.00
N ILE A 563 17.53 -22.01 -6.36
CA ILE A 563 17.06 -20.75 -5.80
C ILE A 563 16.35 -19.95 -6.89
N VAL A 564 15.18 -19.40 -6.57
CA VAL A 564 14.58 -18.29 -7.32
C VAL A 564 14.84 -17.01 -6.54
N ILE A 565 15.42 -16.02 -7.20
CA ILE A 565 15.85 -14.77 -6.58
C ILE A 565 14.71 -13.77 -6.76
N ASN A 566 14.06 -13.40 -5.66
CA ASN A 566 13.05 -12.34 -5.66
C ASN A 566 13.64 -11.04 -5.09
N GLY A 567 14.07 -10.15 -5.97
CA GLY A 567 14.62 -8.84 -5.62
C GLY A 567 16.15 -8.77 -5.76
N THR A 568 16.76 -7.74 -5.17
CA THR A 568 18.21 -7.50 -5.23
C THR A 568 18.75 -7.15 -3.85
N GLY A 569 20.05 -7.34 -3.61
CA GLY A 569 20.71 -7.04 -2.33
C GLY A 569 21.00 -8.30 -1.50
N THR A 570 20.64 -8.27 -0.21
CA THR A 570 20.86 -9.36 0.74
C THR A 570 19.56 -10.09 1.06
N ALA A 571 19.67 -11.39 1.35
CA ALA A 571 18.52 -12.24 1.64
C ALA A 571 17.88 -11.86 2.99
N VAL A 572 16.59 -11.50 2.94
CA VAL A 572 15.80 -11.11 4.13
C VAL A 572 14.87 -12.23 4.59
N SER A 573 14.39 -13.06 3.67
CA SER A 573 13.49 -14.17 3.95
C SER A 573 13.58 -15.25 2.87
N GLN A 574 13.10 -16.44 3.21
CA GLN A 574 13.06 -17.61 2.33
C GLN A 574 11.70 -18.29 2.46
N GLN A 575 11.16 -18.78 1.34
CA GLN A 575 9.83 -19.41 1.26
C GLN A 575 9.70 -20.63 2.19
N VAL A 576 10.79 -21.39 2.32
CA VAL A 576 10.87 -22.55 3.20
C VAL A 576 11.89 -22.26 4.29
N GLU A 577 11.48 -22.40 5.55
CA GLU A 577 12.33 -22.15 6.71
C GLU A 577 13.63 -22.98 6.69
N ALA A 578 14.71 -22.38 7.18
CA ALA A 578 16.00 -23.05 7.31
C ALA A 578 15.86 -24.30 8.19
N GLY A 579 16.54 -25.38 7.81
CA GLY A 579 16.49 -26.67 8.54
C GLY A 579 15.32 -27.59 8.16
N LYS A 580 14.31 -27.11 7.44
CA LYS A 580 13.28 -27.98 6.83
C LYS A 580 13.86 -28.77 5.66
N THR A 581 13.26 -29.91 5.32
CA THR A 581 13.65 -30.70 4.15
C THR A 581 12.77 -30.41 2.95
N VAL A 582 13.39 -30.34 1.78
CA VAL A 582 12.73 -30.24 0.48
C VAL A 582 13.31 -31.30 -0.45
N LYS A 583 12.61 -31.56 -1.56
CA LYS A 583 13.13 -32.43 -2.61
C LYS A 583 14.44 -31.88 -3.16
N LYS A 584 15.44 -32.72 -3.38
CA LYS A 584 16.69 -32.33 -4.01
C LYS A 584 16.40 -31.83 -5.42
N GLY A 585 16.95 -30.67 -5.77
CA GLY A 585 16.66 -29.95 -7.01
C GLY A 585 15.39 -29.10 -6.96
N ALA A 586 14.62 -29.13 -5.86
CA ALA A 586 13.49 -28.24 -5.66
C ALA A 586 13.92 -26.78 -5.82
N VAL A 587 12.98 -25.96 -6.23
CA VAL A 587 13.17 -24.53 -6.37
C VAL A 587 12.59 -23.88 -5.13
N VAL A 588 13.42 -23.17 -4.38
CA VAL A 588 13.00 -22.40 -3.21
C VAL A 588 13.17 -20.92 -3.53
N GLU A 589 12.10 -20.16 -3.37
CA GLU A 589 12.18 -18.71 -3.52
C GLU A 589 12.85 -18.07 -2.30
N VAL A 590 13.80 -17.17 -2.56
CA VAL A 590 14.47 -16.37 -1.54
C VAL A 590 14.27 -14.90 -1.89
N THR A 591 13.80 -14.14 -0.91
CA THR A 591 13.56 -12.71 -1.06
C THR A 591 14.81 -11.93 -0.68
N PHE A 592 15.28 -11.10 -1.61
CA PHE A 592 16.41 -10.20 -1.44
C PHE A 592 15.94 -8.75 -1.40
N ARG A 593 16.56 -7.96 -0.52
CA ARG A 593 16.31 -6.51 -0.41
C ARG A 593 17.64 -5.78 -0.30
N ASN A 594 17.71 -4.58 -0.87
CA ASN A 594 18.81 -3.66 -0.60
C ASN A 594 18.60 -3.15 0.83
N ILE A 595 19.38 -3.69 1.77
CA ILE A 595 19.40 -3.22 3.14
C ILE A 595 20.35 -2.02 3.19
N PHE A 596 19.82 -0.89 3.60
CA PHE A 596 20.61 0.28 3.91
C PHE A 596 20.96 0.17 5.40
N GLU A 597 21.99 -0.61 5.73
CA GLU A 597 22.45 -0.77 7.12
C GLU A 597 22.96 0.56 7.68
N ASP A 598 22.65 0.84 8.95
CA ASP A 598 23.05 2.04 9.70
C ASP A 598 24.56 2.18 9.89
#